data_AF-A0A9X4MZA6-F1
#
_entry.id   AF-A0A9X4MZA6-F1
#
_cell.length_a   1.000
_cell.length_b   1.000
_cell.length_c   1.000
_cell.angle_alpha   90.00
_cell.angle_beta   90.00
_cell.angle_gamma   90.00
#
_symmetry.space_group_name_H-M   'P 1'
#
loop_
_entity.id
_entity.type
_entity.pdbx_description
1 polymer ?
#
loop_
_entity_poly.entity_id
_entity_poly.type
_entity_poly.pdbx_seq_one_letter_code
_entity_poly.pdbx_strand_id
1 'polypeptide(L)'
;MKTLQHILIAFYLFSMLPINGQEIKSSSNSANINVETSQALRGEAALTKSIVRDYIVTRIEDFKLHKEIRSQGNVDDKAIRKYYSQREILLIQMGWEVEEFENTENRINQVLAGLKIESHISSDAEFQNEIKEINSNPYLTEKQKKATIELLELDRENRRATFVDPIQKDRPAVMAYIKELRHLKDYLAENRSDPPVLRD
;
A
#
# COMPACT_ATOMS: atom_id res chain seq x y z
N MET A 1 8.33 30.23 26.55
CA MET A 1 8.35 29.91 25.11
C MET A 1 8.97 28.54 24.93
N LYS A 2 8.16 27.52 24.64
CA LYS A 2 8.61 26.16 24.35
C LYS A 2 8.36 25.89 22.88
N THR A 3 9.44 25.53 22.18
CA THR A 3 9.56 25.32 20.75
C THR A 3 8.81 24.05 20.30
N LEU A 4 8.09 24.16 19.18
CA LEU A 4 7.50 23.05 18.44
C LEU A 4 8.57 21.97 18.19
N GLN A 5 8.27 20.74 18.56
CA GLN A 5 9.12 19.59 18.30
C GLN A 5 8.22 18.42 17.86
N HIS A 6 8.55 17.87 16.69
CA HIS A 6 8.14 16.58 16.10
C HIS A 6 6.89 16.54 15.20
N ILE A 7 7.09 16.82 13.92
CA ILE A 7 6.49 16.02 12.83
C ILE A 7 7.65 15.61 11.90
N LEU A 8 8.31 14.50 12.24
CA LEU A 8 9.19 13.79 11.31
C LEU A 8 8.32 12.74 10.61
N ILE A 9 7.95 12.99 9.35
CA ILE A 9 7.37 11.97 8.48
C ILE A 9 8.53 11.07 8.03
N ALA A 10 8.64 9.90 8.68
CA ALA A 10 9.57 8.86 8.27
C ALA A 10 9.07 8.20 6.98
N PHE A 11 9.54 8.71 5.84
CA PHE A 11 9.57 7.98 4.57
C PHE A 11 10.80 7.07 4.58
N TYR A 12 10.62 5.79 4.92
CA TYR A 12 11.60 4.75 4.61
C TYR A 12 10.90 3.39 4.49
N LEU A 13 10.87 2.87 3.26
CA LEU A 13 11.39 1.53 2.89
C LEU A 13 11.00 1.26 1.43
N PHE A 14 11.78 1.82 0.51
CA PHE A 14 11.93 1.28 -0.83
C PHE A 14 13.35 1.55 -1.29
N SER A 15 14.28 0.65 -0.96
CA SER A 15 15.55 0.53 -1.66
C SER A 15 16.24 -0.79 -1.30
N MET A 16 16.24 -1.71 -2.25
CA MET A 16 17.34 -2.65 -2.44
C MET A 16 17.52 -2.78 -3.95
N LEU A 17 18.33 -1.89 -4.52
CA LEU A 17 19.27 -2.08 -5.64
C LEU A 17 20.00 -0.73 -5.89
N PRO A 18 21.34 -0.68 -6.07
CA PRO A 18 22.05 0.56 -6.34
C PRO A 18 22.04 0.88 -7.85
N ILE A 19 21.56 2.07 -8.23
CA ILE A 19 21.75 2.61 -9.59
C ILE A 19 22.89 3.63 -9.53
N ASN A 20 24.03 3.26 -10.13
CA ASN A 20 25.12 4.19 -10.43
C ASN A 20 24.66 5.19 -11.51
N GLY A 21 25.12 6.42 -11.35
CA GLY A 21 24.52 7.63 -11.92
C GLY A 21 24.45 7.72 -13.45
N GLN A 22 23.32 8.26 -13.90
CA GLN A 22 23.25 9.21 -15.01
C GLN A 22 22.30 10.34 -14.62
N GLU A 23 22.75 11.58 -14.86
CA GLU A 23 22.02 12.82 -14.59
C GLU A 23 20.68 12.84 -15.34
N ILE A 24 19.57 12.86 -14.59
CA ILE A 24 18.24 13.13 -15.16
C ILE A 24 17.89 14.59 -14.88
N LYS A 25 17.87 15.37 -15.96
CA LYS A 25 17.32 16.72 -16.01
C LYS A 25 15.86 16.70 -15.54
N SER A 26 15.57 17.59 -14.60
CA SER A 26 14.25 18.00 -14.14
C SER A 26 13.22 18.10 -15.27
N SER A 27 12.23 17.21 -15.25
CA SER A 27 10.92 17.43 -15.85
C SER A 27 9.86 17.01 -14.83
N SER A 28 9.20 18.03 -14.30
CA SER A 28 8.07 17.99 -13.40
C SER A 28 6.89 17.20 -13.99
N ASN A 29 6.54 16.06 -13.39
CA ASN A 29 5.24 15.39 -13.57
C ASN A 29 4.98 14.46 -12.37
N SER A 30 4.67 15.05 -11.20
CA SER A 30 4.37 14.30 -9.97
C SER A 30 2.88 14.31 -9.60
N ALA A 31 1.97 14.51 -10.56
CA ALA A 31 0.53 14.67 -10.26
C ALA A 31 -0.43 13.72 -11.00
N ASN A 32 0.04 12.79 -11.84
CA ASN A 32 -0.88 12.05 -12.74
C ASN A 32 -0.89 10.51 -12.62
N ILE A 33 -0.25 9.90 -11.61
CA ILE A 33 -0.14 8.43 -11.55
C ILE A 33 -1.33 7.75 -10.83
N ASN A 34 -2.19 8.47 -10.11
CA ASN A 34 -3.22 7.83 -9.24
C ASN A 34 -4.65 7.82 -9.79
N VAL A 35 -4.93 8.41 -10.96
CA VAL A 35 -6.32 8.58 -11.44
C VAL A 35 -6.75 7.43 -12.37
N GLU A 36 -5.87 6.90 -13.20
CA GLU A 36 -6.23 5.86 -14.18
C GLU A 36 -6.51 4.50 -13.52
N THR A 37 -5.76 4.11 -12.48
CA THR A 37 -5.96 2.84 -11.76
C THR A 37 -7.27 2.82 -10.95
N SER A 38 -7.79 3.99 -10.60
CA SER A 38 -9.03 4.15 -9.82
C SER A 38 -10.29 3.88 -10.67
N GLN A 39 -10.22 4.05 -11.99
CA GLN A 39 -11.38 3.88 -12.90
C GLN A 39 -11.57 2.43 -13.39
N ALA A 40 -10.54 1.59 -13.38
CA ALA A 40 -10.62 0.21 -13.89
C ALA A 40 -11.42 -0.76 -12.99
N LEU A 41 -11.60 -0.45 -11.70
CA LEU A 41 -12.17 -1.38 -10.70
C LEU A 41 -13.71 -1.51 -10.72
N ARG A 42 -14.42 -0.73 -11.54
CA ARG A 42 -15.89 -0.72 -11.53
C ARG A 42 -16.54 -1.93 -12.23
N GLY A 43 -15.77 -2.78 -12.93
CA GLY A 43 -16.29 -3.94 -13.68
C GLY A 43 -15.91 -5.34 -13.17
N GLU A 44 -14.86 -5.49 -12.36
CA GLU A 44 -14.37 -6.82 -11.95
C GLU A 44 -15.21 -7.45 -10.84
N ALA A 45 -15.17 -8.77 -10.60
CA ALA A 45 -15.82 -9.36 -9.43
C ALA A 45 -15.12 -8.94 -8.12
N ALA A 46 -15.83 -8.93 -6.99
CA ALA A 46 -15.21 -8.71 -5.68
C ALA A 46 -14.22 -9.83 -5.35
N LEU A 47 -13.12 -9.51 -4.66
CA LEU A 47 -12.21 -10.53 -4.14
C LEU A 47 -12.97 -11.47 -3.21
N THR A 48 -12.68 -12.77 -3.32
CA THR A 48 -13.20 -13.79 -2.40
C THR A 48 -12.12 -14.16 -1.38
N LYS A 49 -12.53 -14.81 -0.29
CA LYS A 49 -11.60 -15.35 0.70
C LYS A 49 -10.62 -16.36 0.07
N SER A 50 -11.09 -17.19 -0.85
CA SER A 50 -10.23 -18.16 -1.54
C SER A 50 -9.16 -17.46 -2.39
N ILE A 51 -9.52 -16.43 -3.15
CA ILE A 51 -8.56 -15.68 -3.97
C ILE A 51 -7.46 -15.04 -3.08
N VAL A 52 -7.84 -14.43 -1.95
CA VAL A 52 -6.86 -13.85 -1.02
C VAL A 52 -5.98 -14.92 -0.37
N ARG A 53 -6.57 -16.06 0.00
CA ARG A 53 -5.84 -17.22 0.54
C ARG A 53 -4.82 -17.73 -0.47
N ASP A 54 -5.24 -17.96 -1.70
CA ASP A 54 -4.41 -18.53 -2.76
C ASP A 54 -3.31 -17.54 -3.15
N TYR A 55 -3.60 -16.23 -3.18
CA TYR A 55 -2.59 -15.19 -3.31
C TYR A 55 -1.50 -15.29 -2.24
N ILE A 56 -1.87 -15.46 -0.96
CA ILE A 56 -0.89 -15.60 0.13
C ILE A 56 -0.01 -16.84 -0.08
N VAL A 57 -0.60 -17.98 -0.45
CA VAL A 57 0.14 -19.21 -0.73
C VAL A 57 1.14 -19.00 -1.88
N THR A 58 0.67 -18.47 -3.01
CA THR A 58 1.51 -18.18 -4.17
C THR A 58 2.64 -17.22 -3.85
N ARG A 59 2.37 -16.17 -3.06
CA ARG A 59 3.39 -15.20 -2.68
C ARG A 59 4.48 -15.78 -1.78
N ILE A 60 4.15 -16.77 -0.96
CA ILE A 60 5.15 -17.52 -0.17
C ILE A 60 6.07 -18.33 -1.08
N GLU A 61 5.52 -19.04 -2.08
CA GLU A 61 6.32 -19.83 -3.01
C GLU A 61 7.18 -18.95 -3.93
N ASP A 62 6.63 -17.85 -4.43
CA ASP A 62 7.36 -16.84 -5.21
C ASP A 62 8.56 -16.28 -4.41
N PHE A 63 8.36 -16.02 -3.11
CA PHE A 63 9.45 -15.57 -2.26
C PHE A 63 10.52 -16.64 -2.01
N LYS A 64 10.13 -17.91 -1.83
CA LYS A 64 11.09 -19.02 -1.72
C LYS A 64 11.93 -19.15 -2.99
N LEU A 65 11.29 -19.06 -4.17
CA LEU A 65 11.99 -19.03 -5.46
C LEU A 65 12.99 -17.88 -5.55
N HIS A 66 12.57 -16.67 -5.16
CA HIS A 66 13.48 -15.51 -5.12
C HIS A 66 14.69 -15.77 -4.21
N LYS A 67 14.48 -16.33 -3.01
CA LYS A 67 15.57 -16.68 -2.08
C LYS A 67 16.49 -17.76 -2.63
N GLU A 68 15.94 -18.78 -3.29
CA GLU A 68 16.73 -19.85 -3.92
C GLU A 68 17.68 -19.26 -4.97
N ILE A 69 17.17 -18.44 -5.88
CA ILE A 69 17.98 -17.82 -6.94
C ILE A 69 19.03 -16.88 -6.36
N ARG A 70 18.65 -16.05 -5.36
CA ARG A 70 19.60 -15.17 -4.66
C ARG A 70 20.71 -15.96 -3.96
N SER A 71 20.46 -17.18 -3.51
CA SER A 71 21.47 -18.02 -2.85
C SER A 71 22.50 -18.63 -3.82
N GLN A 72 22.22 -18.63 -5.13
CA GLN A 72 23.08 -19.26 -6.15
C GLN A 72 24.28 -18.40 -6.59
N GLY A 73 24.39 -17.16 -6.11
CA GLY A 73 25.54 -16.28 -6.40
C GLY A 73 25.15 -14.81 -6.51
N ASN A 74 25.94 -14.05 -7.28
CA ASN A 74 25.69 -12.62 -7.50
C ASN A 74 24.37 -12.40 -8.24
N VAL A 75 23.60 -11.40 -7.81
CA VAL A 75 22.40 -10.93 -8.50
C VAL A 75 22.84 -10.10 -9.71
N ASP A 76 22.94 -10.76 -10.87
CA ASP A 76 23.20 -10.14 -12.17
C ASP A 76 21.99 -10.27 -13.10
N ASP A 77 22.07 -9.70 -14.29
CA ASP A 77 21.00 -9.74 -15.29
C ASP A 77 20.56 -11.18 -15.66
N LYS A 78 21.46 -12.16 -15.55
CA LYS A 78 21.15 -13.56 -15.84
C LYS A 78 20.32 -14.16 -14.71
N ALA A 79 20.67 -13.89 -13.46
CA ALA A 79 19.87 -14.29 -12.29
C ALA A 79 18.47 -13.66 -12.32
N ILE A 80 18.38 -12.37 -12.68
CA ILE A 80 17.11 -11.65 -12.81
C ILE A 80 16.21 -12.29 -13.88
N ARG A 81 16.74 -12.53 -15.09
CA ARG A 81 15.97 -13.20 -16.16
C ARG A 81 15.53 -14.60 -15.77
N LYS A 82 16.40 -15.36 -15.08
CA LYS A 82 16.08 -16.70 -14.58
C LYS A 82 14.91 -16.63 -13.60
N TYR A 83 14.92 -15.68 -12.67
CA TYR A 83 13.82 -15.48 -11.71
C TYR A 83 12.50 -15.23 -12.40
N TYR A 84 12.40 -14.24 -13.29
CA TYR A 84 11.13 -13.92 -13.94
C TYR A 84 10.61 -15.07 -14.81
N SER A 85 11.51 -15.80 -15.49
CA SER A 85 11.11 -16.99 -16.28
C SER A 85 10.55 -18.11 -15.38
N GLN A 86 11.17 -18.33 -14.21
CA GLN A 86 10.70 -19.36 -13.27
C GLN A 86 9.45 -18.92 -12.51
N ARG A 87 9.31 -17.62 -12.21
CA ARG A 87 8.12 -17.05 -11.59
C ARG A 87 6.91 -17.22 -12.49
N GLU A 88 7.03 -16.94 -13.78
CA GLU A 88 5.94 -17.13 -14.74
C GLU A 88 5.46 -18.60 -14.75
N ILE A 89 6.40 -19.56 -14.79
CA ILE A 89 6.08 -20.99 -14.72
C ILE A 89 5.38 -21.33 -13.39
N LEU A 90 5.89 -20.82 -12.26
CA LEU A 90 5.30 -21.03 -10.95
C LEU A 90 3.86 -20.51 -10.89
N LEU A 91 3.61 -19.29 -11.37
CA LEU A 91 2.28 -18.68 -11.38
C LEU A 91 1.29 -19.54 -12.18
N ILE A 92 1.67 -19.97 -13.39
CA ILE A 92 0.83 -20.84 -14.23
C ILE A 92 0.55 -22.18 -13.53
N GLN A 93 1.55 -22.79 -12.90
CA GLN A 93 1.38 -24.05 -12.14
C GLN A 93 0.43 -23.89 -10.95
N MET A 94 0.38 -22.71 -10.36
CA MET A 94 -0.51 -22.36 -9.25
C MET A 94 -1.88 -21.84 -9.70
N GLY A 95 -2.16 -21.86 -11.01
CA GLY A 95 -3.44 -21.47 -11.58
C GLY A 95 -3.62 -19.97 -11.78
N TRP A 96 -2.52 -19.21 -11.83
CA TRP A 96 -2.53 -17.76 -12.03
C TRP A 96 -2.04 -17.38 -13.42
N GLU A 97 -2.78 -16.48 -14.07
CA GLU A 97 -2.19 -15.59 -15.07
C GLU A 97 -1.36 -14.51 -14.36
N VAL A 98 -0.26 -14.07 -14.99
CA VAL A 98 0.65 -13.07 -14.37
C VAL A 98 -0.08 -11.78 -14.03
N GLU A 99 -0.89 -11.27 -14.97
CA GLU A 99 -1.67 -10.05 -14.79
C GLU A 99 -2.73 -10.18 -13.69
N GLU A 100 -3.38 -11.34 -13.60
CA GLU A 100 -4.38 -11.61 -12.55
C GLU A 100 -3.76 -11.61 -11.15
N PHE A 101 -2.59 -12.22 -11.02
CA PHE A 101 -1.85 -12.25 -9.75
C PHE A 101 -1.43 -10.84 -9.32
N GLU A 102 -0.91 -10.04 -10.25
CA GLU A 102 -0.45 -8.67 -9.98
C GLU A 102 -1.62 -7.72 -9.71
N ASN A 103 -2.74 -7.86 -10.42
CA ASN A 103 -3.97 -7.13 -10.12
C ASN A 103 -4.50 -7.48 -8.72
N THR A 104 -4.45 -8.77 -8.34
CA THR A 104 -4.85 -9.22 -7.00
C THR A 104 -3.94 -8.62 -5.92
N GLU A 105 -2.62 -8.60 -6.11
CA GLU A 105 -1.67 -7.94 -5.19
C GLU A 105 -2.02 -6.45 -5.02
N ASN A 106 -2.27 -5.75 -6.14
CA ASN A 106 -2.62 -4.34 -6.12
C ASN A 106 -3.92 -4.06 -5.36
N ARG A 107 -4.98 -4.85 -5.60
CA ARG A 107 -6.26 -4.71 -4.91
C ARG A 107 -6.14 -4.97 -3.40
N ILE A 108 -5.39 -6.00 -3.00
CA ILE A 108 -5.10 -6.28 -1.59
C ILE A 108 -4.34 -5.11 -0.96
N ASN A 109 -3.31 -4.59 -1.63
CA ASN A 109 -2.52 -3.46 -1.13
C ASN A 109 -3.34 -2.17 -1.02
N GLN A 110 -4.25 -1.90 -1.96
CA GLN A 110 -5.19 -0.79 -1.89
C GLN A 110 -6.09 -0.91 -0.68
N VAL A 111 -6.67 -2.09 -0.40
CA VAL A 111 -7.46 -2.31 0.81
C VAL A 111 -6.64 -2.06 2.07
N LEU A 112 -5.42 -2.59 2.17
CA LEU A 112 -4.55 -2.39 3.33
C LEU A 112 -4.19 -0.91 3.55
N ALA A 113 -3.91 -0.18 2.47
CA ALA A 113 -3.65 1.26 2.51
C ALA A 113 -4.92 2.05 2.91
N GLY A 114 -6.07 1.72 2.32
CA GLY A 114 -7.35 2.34 2.61
C GLY A 114 -7.78 2.15 4.06
N LEU A 115 -7.59 0.97 4.64
CA LEU A 115 -7.83 0.70 6.07
C LEU A 115 -6.95 1.56 6.99
N LYS A 116 -5.68 1.76 6.62
CA LYS A 116 -4.78 2.65 7.37
C LYS A 116 -5.31 4.09 7.33
N ILE A 117 -5.65 4.60 6.15
CA ILE A 117 -6.21 5.96 6.00
C ILE A 117 -7.54 6.10 6.74
N GLU A 118 -8.44 5.12 6.61
CA GLU A 118 -9.72 5.09 7.30
C GLU A 118 -9.52 5.26 8.80
N SER A 119 -8.56 4.54 9.40
CA SER A 119 -8.27 4.65 10.84
C SER A 119 -7.83 6.05 11.27
N HIS A 120 -7.15 6.80 10.39
CA HIS A 120 -6.77 8.19 10.65
C HIS A 120 -7.95 9.16 10.49
N ILE A 121 -8.79 8.98 9.47
CA ILE A 121 -9.90 9.92 9.20
C ILE A 121 -11.18 9.61 9.97
N SER A 122 -11.29 8.47 10.64
CA SER A 122 -12.50 8.07 11.39
C SER A 122 -12.52 8.57 12.84
N SER A 123 -11.45 9.20 13.31
CA SER A 123 -11.41 9.81 14.65
C SER A 123 -12.08 11.18 14.66
N ASP A 124 -13.36 11.22 15.02
CA ASP A 124 -14.07 12.49 15.19
C ASP A 124 -13.46 13.34 16.32
N ALA A 125 -12.90 12.73 17.36
CA ALA A 125 -12.27 13.46 18.44
C ALA A 125 -11.00 14.20 17.98
N GLU A 126 -10.15 13.57 17.18
CA GLU A 126 -8.96 14.21 16.60
C GLU A 126 -9.36 15.35 15.67
N PHE A 127 -10.32 15.11 14.79
CA PHE A 127 -10.85 16.12 13.88
C PHE A 127 -11.43 17.34 14.61
N GLN A 128 -12.21 17.11 15.67
CA GLN A 128 -12.76 18.19 16.49
C GLN A 128 -11.66 18.94 17.29
N ASN A 129 -10.58 18.26 17.65
CA ASN A 129 -9.44 18.93 18.28
C ASN A 129 -8.69 19.82 17.29
N GLU A 130 -8.46 19.37 16.05
CA GLU A 130 -7.86 20.20 15.00
C GLU A 130 -8.70 21.46 14.72
N ILE A 131 -10.03 21.33 14.66
CA ILE A 131 -10.94 22.47 14.53
C ILE A 131 -10.81 23.44 15.71
N LYS A 132 -10.71 22.92 16.94
CA LYS A 132 -10.51 23.75 18.14
C LYS A 132 -9.17 24.48 18.10
N GLU A 133 -8.10 23.81 17.69
CA GLU A 133 -6.77 24.41 17.55
C GLU A 133 -6.80 25.57 16.54
N ILE A 134 -7.42 25.38 15.37
CA ILE A 134 -7.63 26.45 14.38
C ILE A 134 -8.42 27.61 14.98
N ASN A 135 -9.53 27.34 15.65
CA ASN A 135 -10.38 28.37 16.24
C ASN A 135 -9.68 29.17 17.35
N SER A 136 -8.81 28.51 18.12
CA SER A 136 -8.03 29.14 19.19
C SER A 136 -6.81 29.92 18.70
N ASN A 137 -6.43 29.80 17.43
CA ASN A 137 -5.23 30.42 16.89
C ASN A 137 -5.37 31.96 16.83
N PRO A 138 -4.54 32.72 17.59
CA PRO A 138 -4.65 34.18 17.66
C PRO A 138 -4.09 34.89 16.42
N TYR A 139 -3.39 34.18 15.55
CA TYR A 139 -2.75 34.72 14.35
C TYR A 139 -3.62 34.61 13.09
N LEU A 140 -4.77 33.94 13.18
CA LEU A 140 -5.73 33.82 12.09
C LEU A 140 -6.92 34.74 12.34
N THR A 141 -7.33 35.46 11.29
CA THR A 141 -8.62 36.15 11.27
C THR A 141 -9.76 35.15 11.22
N GLU A 142 -10.96 35.55 11.64
CA GLU A 142 -12.16 34.69 11.56
C GLU A 142 -12.44 34.18 10.15
N LYS A 143 -12.18 35.01 9.12
CA LYS A 143 -12.29 34.60 7.72
C LYS A 143 -11.29 33.50 7.36
N GLN A 144 -10.04 33.62 7.83
CA GLN A 144 -9.02 32.60 7.60
C GLN A 144 -9.33 31.31 8.34
N LYS A 145 -9.76 31.38 9.61
CA LYS A 145 -10.18 30.20 10.39
C LYS A 145 -11.27 29.42 9.67
N LYS A 146 -12.33 30.11 9.22
CA LYS A 146 -13.42 29.50 8.46
C LYS A 146 -12.90 28.80 7.19
N ALA A 147 -12.08 29.48 6.39
CA ALA A 147 -11.53 28.90 5.17
C ALA A 147 -10.61 27.69 5.46
N THR A 148 -9.82 27.72 6.53
CA THR A 148 -8.98 26.59 6.94
C THR A 148 -9.81 25.38 7.37
N ILE A 149 -10.91 25.60 8.12
CA ILE A 149 -11.82 24.52 8.52
C ILE A 149 -12.50 23.92 7.28
N GLU A 150 -12.98 24.74 6.34
CA GLU A 150 -13.58 24.27 5.08
C GLU A 150 -12.58 23.42 4.27
N LEU A 151 -11.31 23.83 4.20
CA LEU A 151 -10.26 23.03 3.53
C LEU A 151 -9.97 21.72 4.25
N LEU A 152 -10.03 21.71 5.58
CA LEU A 152 -9.81 20.52 6.40
C LEU A 152 -10.94 19.50 6.22
N GLU A 153 -12.19 19.95 6.21
CA GLU A 153 -13.37 19.14 5.89
C GLU A 153 -13.27 18.53 4.48
N LEU A 154 -12.89 19.35 3.50
CA LEU A 154 -12.70 18.91 2.12
C LEU A 154 -11.54 17.89 1.99
N ASP A 155 -10.42 18.06 2.69
CA ASP A 155 -9.33 17.07 2.70
C ASP A 155 -9.80 15.73 3.26
N ARG A 156 -10.59 15.76 4.35
CA ARG A 156 -11.16 14.55 4.97
C ARG A 156 -12.09 13.82 4.00
N GLU A 157 -12.97 14.54 3.31
CA GLU A 157 -13.87 13.99 2.30
C GLU A 157 -13.08 13.40 1.12
N ASN A 158 -12.11 14.14 0.59
CA ASN A 158 -11.27 13.69 -0.52
C ASN A 158 -10.50 12.41 -0.18
N ARG A 159 -9.92 12.31 1.03
CA ARG A 159 -9.25 11.08 1.49
C ARG A 159 -10.22 9.92 1.59
N ARG A 160 -11.45 10.15 2.06
CA ARG A 160 -12.48 9.11 2.12
C ARG A 160 -12.83 8.60 0.72
N ALA A 161 -13.16 9.50 -0.19
CA ALA A 161 -13.53 9.18 -1.56
C ALA A 161 -12.39 8.50 -2.34
N THR A 162 -11.15 8.87 -2.05
CA THR A 162 -9.97 8.34 -2.76
C THR A 162 -9.50 6.99 -2.22
N PHE A 163 -9.57 6.77 -0.90
CA PHE A 163 -8.91 5.62 -0.28
C PHE A 163 -9.86 4.67 0.45
N VAL A 164 -11.00 5.14 0.93
CA VAL A 164 -11.91 4.34 1.77
C VAL A 164 -13.08 3.80 0.94
N ASP A 165 -13.66 4.62 0.09
CA ASP A 165 -14.82 4.22 -0.71
C ASP A 165 -14.45 3.16 -1.78
N PRO A 166 -13.31 3.25 -2.48
CA PRO A 166 -12.96 2.27 -3.51
C PRO A 166 -12.71 0.86 -2.96
N ILE A 167 -12.29 0.74 -1.69
CA ILE A 167 -11.89 -0.54 -1.12
C ILE A 167 -13.07 -1.36 -0.58
N GLN A 168 -14.28 -0.79 -0.48
CA GLN A 168 -15.41 -1.42 0.21
C GLN A 168 -15.78 -2.80 -0.33
N LYS A 169 -15.60 -2.99 -1.64
CA LYS A 169 -15.92 -4.23 -2.33
C LYS A 169 -15.02 -5.41 -1.93
N ASP A 170 -13.72 -5.16 -1.83
CA ASP A 170 -12.71 -6.20 -1.57
C ASP A 170 -12.38 -6.33 -0.09
N ARG A 171 -12.71 -5.30 0.69
CA ARG A 171 -12.51 -5.22 2.13
C ARG A 171 -12.93 -6.49 2.87
N PRO A 172 -14.11 -7.10 2.66
CA PRO A 172 -14.52 -8.26 3.45
C PRO A 172 -13.59 -9.46 3.31
N ALA A 173 -13.09 -9.73 2.09
CA ALA A 173 -12.18 -10.85 1.84
C ALA A 173 -10.79 -10.60 2.44
N VAL A 174 -10.25 -9.39 2.25
CA VAL A 174 -8.93 -9.02 2.80
C VAL A 174 -8.94 -8.97 4.32
N MET A 175 -10.02 -8.44 4.93
CA MET A 175 -10.19 -8.38 6.38
C MET A 175 -10.16 -9.76 7.03
N ALA A 176 -10.60 -10.81 6.34
CA ALA A 176 -10.55 -12.17 6.84
C ALA A 176 -9.12 -12.69 7.05
N TYR A 177 -8.14 -12.14 6.33
CA TYR A 177 -6.73 -12.56 6.35
C TYR A 177 -5.77 -11.45 6.80
N ILE A 178 -6.26 -10.41 7.49
CA ILE A 178 -5.44 -9.22 7.80
C ILE A 178 -4.22 -9.53 8.67
N LYS A 179 -4.30 -10.56 9.53
CA LYS A 179 -3.18 -10.98 10.37
C LYS A 179 -2.13 -11.73 9.55
N GLU A 180 -2.59 -12.62 8.69
CA GLU A 180 -1.80 -13.45 7.79
C GLU A 180 -1.09 -12.58 6.76
N LEU A 181 -1.77 -11.57 6.19
CA LEU A 181 -1.17 -10.59 5.28
C LEU A 181 -0.11 -9.72 5.97
N ARG A 182 -0.32 -9.34 7.24
CA ARG A 182 0.71 -8.62 8.01
C ARG A 182 1.92 -9.51 8.29
N HIS A 183 1.70 -10.75 8.68
CA HIS A 183 2.78 -11.73 8.86
C HIS A 183 3.50 -11.97 7.54
N LEU A 184 2.78 -12.17 6.43
CA LEU A 184 3.37 -12.29 5.09
C LEU A 184 4.31 -11.13 4.81
N LYS A 185 3.87 -9.88 5.04
CA LYS A 185 4.73 -8.70 4.86
C LYS A 185 6.02 -8.80 5.68
N ASP A 186 5.96 -9.19 6.94
CA ASP A 186 7.14 -9.33 7.80
C ASP A 186 8.05 -10.47 7.35
N TYR A 187 7.47 -11.57 6.87
CA TYR A 187 8.21 -12.70 6.29
C TYR A 187 8.94 -12.32 5.00
N LEU A 188 8.26 -11.64 4.07
CA LEU A 188 8.84 -11.15 2.82
C LEU A 188 9.94 -10.11 3.06
N ALA A 189 9.82 -9.31 4.12
CA ALA A 189 10.85 -8.36 4.56
C ALA A 189 12.03 -9.02 5.29
N GLU A 190 12.03 -10.36 5.43
CA GLU A 190 13.01 -11.12 6.21
C GLU A 190 13.09 -10.72 7.70
N ASN A 191 12.08 -10.03 8.22
CA ASN A 191 11.93 -9.73 9.65
C ASN A 191 11.47 -10.96 10.45
N ARG A 192 10.99 -11.99 9.75
CA ARG A 192 10.62 -13.30 10.29
C ARG A 192 11.09 -14.41 9.36
N SER A 193 11.43 -15.56 9.93
CA SER A 193 11.89 -16.74 9.18
C SER A 193 10.77 -17.70 8.79
N ASP A 194 9.62 -17.66 9.49
CA ASP A 194 8.48 -18.53 9.27
C ASP A 194 7.39 -17.85 8.41
N PRO A 195 6.81 -18.54 7.41
CA PRO A 195 5.69 -18.01 6.64
C PRO A 195 4.40 -17.97 7.49
N PRO A 196 3.38 -17.18 7.09
CA PRO A 196 2.09 -17.21 7.77
C PRO A 196 1.41 -18.57 7.67
N VAL A 197 0.77 -18.99 8.76
CA VAL A 197 -0.08 -20.19 8.80
C VAL A 197 -1.51 -19.78 8.50
N LEU A 198 -2.05 -20.26 7.38
CA LEU A 198 -3.43 -20.01 6.98
C LEU A 198 -4.37 -20.91 7.80
N ARG A 199 -5.41 -20.31 8.38
CA ARG A 199 -6.49 -21.03 9.05
C ARG A 199 -7.65 -21.20 8.07
N ASP A 200 -8.30 -22.36 8.12
CA ASP A 200 -9.52 -22.67 7.37
C ASP A 200 -10.73 -21.89 7.91
#